data_AF-A0A411YVV6-F1
#
_entry.id   AF-A0A411YVV6-F1
#
_cell.length_a   1.000
_cell.length_b   1.000
_cell.length_c   1.000
_cell.angle_alpha   90.00
_cell.angle_beta   90.00
_cell.angle_gamma   90.00
#
_symmetry.space_group_name_H-M   'P 1'
#
loop_
_entity.id
_entity.type
_entity.pdbx_description
1 polymer ?
#
loop_
_entity_poly.entity_id
_entity_poly.type
_entity_poly.pdbx_seq_one_letter_code
_entity_poly.pdbx_strand_id
1 'polypeptide(L)'
;VSETSTREALRFINAAVELGVDGFMLMPSLIYVADAREAMQSIRTMAEAAAKPCMIYNNPIAYKTDFSPAQIAELAQAYPNVQAVKESSGDVRRFAALRSLLGDRLELLVGMDDAIVEGVAMGATGWIAGLVNAYPKESVKLFELARDGGGKAAAELYAWFLPLLRLDTVPKFV
;
A
#
# COMPACT_ATOMS: atom_id res chain seq x y z
N VAL A 1 -0.57 11.28 -2.90
CA VAL A 1 -1.03 12.08 -4.05
C VAL A 1 -2.02 11.24 -4.83
N SER A 2 -3.28 11.65 -4.77
CA SER A 2 -4.37 11.10 -5.57
C SER A 2 -5.13 12.30 -6.09
N GLU A 3 -5.05 12.54 -7.38
CA GLU A 3 -5.63 13.72 -8.00
C GLU A 3 -6.39 13.33 -9.26
N THR A 4 -7.30 14.20 -9.67
CA THR A 4 -8.23 13.94 -10.77
C THR A 4 -7.55 13.84 -12.13
N SER A 5 -6.35 14.43 -12.27
CA SER A 5 -5.50 14.35 -13.45
C SER A 5 -4.02 14.32 -13.08
N THR A 6 -3.18 13.77 -13.96
CA THR A 6 -1.71 13.77 -13.77
C THR A 6 -1.16 15.19 -13.65
N ARG A 7 -1.71 16.17 -14.39
CA ARG A 7 -1.28 17.58 -14.28
C ARG A 7 -1.50 18.15 -12.87
N GLU A 8 -2.66 17.90 -12.27
CA GLU A 8 -2.92 18.34 -10.89
C GLU A 8 -2.03 17.58 -9.89
N ALA A 9 -1.83 16.28 -10.09
CA ALA A 9 -0.91 15.49 -9.26
C ALA A 9 0.51 16.10 -9.25
N LEU A 10 1.02 16.52 -10.42
CA LEU A 10 2.32 17.19 -10.54
C LEU A 10 2.36 18.51 -9.79
N ARG A 11 1.29 19.31 -9.84
CA ARG A 11 1.19 20.57 -9.07
C ARG A 11 1.32 20.32 -7.57
N PHE A 12 0.64 19.30 -7.04
CA PHE A 12 0.72 18.91 -5.63
C PHE A 12 2.09 18.34 -5.25
N ILE A 13 2.68 17.50 -6.12
CA ILE A 13 4.01 16.94 -5.90
C ILE A 13 5.04 18.04 -5.78
N ASN A 14 5.09 18.98 -6.73
CA ASN A 14 6.06 20.08 -6.72
C ASN A 14 5.93 20.94 -5.45
N ALA A 15 4.69 21.30 -5.09
CA ALA A 15 4.44 22.07 -3.87
C ALA A 15 4.87 21.29 -2.60
N ALA A 16 4.62 19.99 -2.53
CA ALA A 16 5.03 19.17 -1.40
C ALA A 16 6.55 18.97 -1.32
N VAL A 17 7.25 18.91 -2.45
CA VAL A 17 8.72 18.91 -2.49
C VAL A 17 9.26 20.22 -1.89
N GLU A 18 8.69 21.37 -2.23
CA GLU A 18 9.06 22.67 -1.64
C GLU A 18 8.80 22.73 -0.13
N LEU A 19 7.74 22.06 0.35
CA LEU A 19 7.44 21.91 1.78
C LEU A 19 8.39 20.95 2.50
N GLY A 20 9.22 20.20 1.77
CA GLY A 20 10.23 19.32 2.35
C GLY A 20 9.71 17.97 2.84
N VAL A 21 8.65 17.42 2.23
CA VAL A 21 8.17 16.06 2.58
C VAL A 21 9.24 14.99 2.34
N ASP A 22 9.18 13.92 3.13
CA ASP A 22 10.13 12.79 3.03
C ASP A 22 9.82 11.86 1.86
N GLY A 23 8.57 11.82 1.40
CA GLY A 23 8.16 10.94 0.32
C GLY A 23 6.70 11.03 -0.04
N PHE A 24 6.30 10.21 -1.01
CA PHE A 24 4.98 10.24 -1.61
C PHE A 24 4.34 8.86 -1.68
N MET A 25 3.06 8.78 -1.37
CA MET A 25 2.23 7.65 -1.78
C MET A 25 1.53 8.01 -3.10
N LEU A 26 1.74 7.22 -4.15
CA LEU A 26 1.25 7.46 -5.51
C LEU A 26 0.14 6.45 -5.86
N MET A 27 -0.95 6.94 -6.43
CA MET A 27 -2.07 6.11 -6.91
C MET A 27 -2.77 6.80 -8.10
N PRO A 28 -3.51 6.06 -8.93
CA PRO A 28 -4.26 6.63 -10.05
C PRO A 28 -5.45 7.48 -9.56
N SER A 29 -6.10 8.15 -10.50
CA SER A 29 -7.32 8.93 -10.22
C SER A 29 -8.43 8.03 -9.68
N LEU A 30 -9.11 8.48 -8.62
CA LEU A 30 -10.27 7.78 -8.06
C LEU A 30 -11.55 8.02 -8.87
N ILE A 31 -11.59 9.10 -9.68
CA ILE A 31 -12.78 9.50 -10.43
C ILE A 31 -12.77 8.87 -11.82
N TYR A 32 -11.65 9.01 -12.52
CA TYR A 32 -11.46 8.42 -13.84
C TYR A 32 -10.76 7.07 -13.69
N VAL A 33 -11.49 6.01 -14.03
CA VAL A 33 -10.95 4.65 -14.02
C VAL A 33 -10.10 4.47 -15.27
N ALA A 34 -8.81 4.75 -15.13
CA ALA A 34 -7.82 4.61 -16.19
C ALA A 34 -7.62 3.15 -16.58
N ASP A 35 -7.34 2.92 -17.86
CA ASP A 35 -6.83 1.61 -18.29
C ASP A 35 -5.40 1.37 -17.75
N ALA A 36 -4.91 0.14 -17.90
CA ALA A 36 -3.59 -0.24 -17.38
C ALA A 36 -2.44 0.61 -17.98
N ARG A 37 -2.52 1.00 -19.25
CA ARG A 37 -1.49 1.79 -19.93
C ARG A 37 -1.48 3.21 -19.39
N GLU A 38 -2.65 3.81 -19.25
CA GLU A 38 -2.84 5.17 -18.74
C GLU A 38 -2.46 5.28 -17.26
N ALA A 39 -2.88 4.31 -16.45
CA ALA A 39 -2.54 4.26 -15.03
C ALA A 39 -1.02 4.16 -14.83
N MET A 40 -0.36 3.25 -15.55
CA MET A 40 1.11 3.13 -15.53
C MET A 40 1.76 4.44 -15.94
N GLN A 41 1.33 5.06 -17.04
CA GLN A 41 1.91 6.32 -17.51
C GLN A 41 1.75 7.45 -16.48
N SER A 42 0.62 7.52 -15.79
CA SER A 42 0.40 8.49 -14.72
C SER A 42 1.38 8.27 -13.55
N ILE A 43 1.54 7.02 -13.09
CA ILE A 43 2.49 6.69 -12.02
C ILE A 43 3.93 7.04 -12.43
N ARG A 44 4.35 6.68 -13.66
CA ARG A 44 5.67 7.04 -14.20
C ARG A 44 5.93 8.54 -14.12
N THR A 45 4.99 9.33 -14.63
CA THR A 45 5.06 10.79 -14.67
C THR A 45 5.16 11.38 -13.25
N MET A 46 4.39 10.85 -12.29
CA MET A 46 4.45 11.29 -10.89
C MET A 46 5.76 10.89 -10.19
N ALA A 47 6.24 9.66 -10.43
CA ALA A 47 7.49 9.18 -9.83
C ALA A 47 8.70 10.00 -10.31
N GLU A 48 8.73 10.42 -11.58
CA GLU A 48 9.76 11.30 -12.14
C GLU A 48 9.77 12.68 -11.48
N ALA A 49 8.60 13.29 -11.33
CA ALA A 49 8.49 14.63 -10.74
C ALA A 49 8.75 14.66 -9.24
N ALA A 50 8.43 13.58 -8.52
CA ALA A 50 8.59 13.51 -7.07
C ALA A 50 10.03 13.70 -6.61
N ALA A 51 11.02 13.16 -7.35
CA ALA A 51 12.44 13.19 -7.01
C ALA A 51 12.77 12.82 -5.54
N LYS A 52 11.86 12.07 -4.90
CA LYS A 52 11.84 11.66 -3.49
C LYS A 52 11.35 10.21 -3.41
N PRO A 53 11.58 9.51 -2.28
CA PRO A 53 11.01 8.19 -2.04
C PRO A 53 9.51 8.12 -2.32
N CYS A 54 9.10 7.10 -3.06
CA CYS A 54 7.74 6.87 -3.52
C CYS A 54 7.27 5.48 -3.09
N MET A 55 6.01 5.41 -2.72
CA MET A 55 5.27 4.19 -2.45
C MET A 55 4.13 4.08 -3.45
N ILE A 56 4.03 2.96 -4.15
CA ILE A 56 2.83 2.67 -4.95
C ILE A 56 1.74 2.23 -4.00
N TYR A 57 0.55 2.81 -4.10
CA TYR A 57 -0.61 2.29 -3.40
C TYR A 57 -1.46 1.50 -4.38
N ASN A 58 -1.63 0.21 -4.11
CA ASN A 58 -2.50 -0.68 -4.87
C ASN A 58 -3.78 -1.00 -4.07
N ASN A 59 -4.93 -0.50 -4.51
CA ASN A 59 -6.25 -0.76 -3.92
C ASN A 59 -7.33 -0.87 -5.02
N PRO A 60 -7.40 -2.00 -5.74
CA PRO A 60 -8.39 -2.21 -6.79
C PRO A 60 -9.84 -2.21 -6.29
N ILE A 61 -10.06 -2.45 -4.99
CA ILE A 61 -11.40 -2.37 -4.39
C ILE A 61 -11.89 -0.92 -4.37
N ALA A 62 -11.02 0.03 -4.02
CA ALA A 62 -11.39 1.44 -3.89
C ALA A 62 -11.49 2.16 -5.24
N TYR A 63 -10.51 1.96 -6.14
CA TYR A 63 -10.41 2.75 -7.38
C TYR A 63 -10.43 1.94 -8.67
N LYS A 64 -10.74 0.63 -8.59
CA LYS A 64 -11.03 -0.28 -9.72
C LYS A 64 -9.86 -0.62 -10.64
N THR A 65 -8.84 0.23 -10.74
CA THR A 65 -7.58 -0.09 -11.41
C THR A 65 -6.77 -1.06 -10.53
N ASP A 66 -6.23 -2.14 -11.09
CA ASP A 66 -5.27 -3.02 -10.41
C ASP A 66 -3.89 -2.87 -11.06
N PHE A 67 -2.85 -2.68 -10.23
CA PHE A 67 -1.47 -2.84 -10.67
C PHE A 67 -1.01 -4.23 -10.31
N SER A 68 -0.91 -5.14 -11.28
CA SER A 68 -0.40 -6.49 -11.05
C SER A 68 1.03 -6.48 -10.45
N PRO A 69 1.47 -7.56 -9.79
CA PRO A 69 2.85 -7.66 -9.28
C PRO A 69 3.91 -7.40 -10.37
N ALA A 70 3.66 -7.83 -11.61
CA ALA A 70 4.55 -7.58 -12.74
C ALA A 70 4.64 -6.09 -13.10
N GLN A 71 3.52 -5.36 -13.09
CA GLN A 71 3.51 -3.92 -13.33
C GLN A 71 4.19 -3.14 -12.20
N ILE A 72 3.97 -3.53 -10.95
CA ILE A 72 4.67 -2.94 -9.80
C ILE A 72 6.19 -3.18 -9.92
N ALA A 73 6.59 -4.38 -10.33
CA ALA A 73 7.99 -4.71 -10.57
C ALA A 73 8.61 -3.87 -11.70
N GLU A 74 7.89 -3.69 -12.80
CA GLU A 74 8.31 -2.80 -13.91
C GLU A 74 8.56 -1.38 -13.41
N LEU A 75 7.64 -0.82 -12.63
CA LEU A 75 7.79 0.52 -12.04
C LEU A 75 8.98 0.59 -11.09
N ALA A 76 9.16 -0.40 -10.21
CA ALA A 76 10.26 -0.42 -9.24
C ALA A 76 11.65 -0.54 -9.89
N GLN A 77 11.73 -1.24 -11.03
CA GLN A 77 12.95 -1.39 -11.81
C GLN A 77 13.29 -0.12 -12.60
N ALA A 78 12.28 0.52 -13.20
CA ALA A 78 12.47 1.75 -13.96
C ALA A 78 12.75 2.98 -13.08
N TYR A 79 12.19 3.02 -11.86
CA TYR A 79 12.24 4.18 -10.98
C TYR A 79 12.88 3.83 -9.62
N PRO A 80 14.18 4.14 -9.42
CA PRO A 80 14.90 3.83 -8.18
C PRO A 80 14.28 4.47 -6.92
N ASN A 81 13.56 5.57 -7.09
CA ASN A 81 12.87 6.24 -5.99
C ASN A 81 11.54 5.56 -5.61
N VAL A 82 11.01 4.63 -6.41
CA VAL A 82 9.93 3.74 -5.95
C VAL A 82 10.54 2.70 -5.01
N GLN A 83 10.22 2.80 -3.73
CA GLN A 83 10.88 2.03 -2.66
C GLN A 83 9.90 1.15 -1.88
N ALA A 84 8.60 1.35 -2.04
CA ALA A 84 7.60 0.59 -1.32
C ALA A 84 6.32 0.37 -2.11
N VAL A 85 5.52 -0.58 -1.64
CA VAL A 85 4.11 -0.72 -2.05
C VAL A 85 3.23 -0.91 -0.82
N LYS A 86 2.13 -0.16 -0.77
CA LYS A 86 0.98 -0.45 0.09
C LYS A 86 0.02 -1.33 -0.71
N GLU A 87 -0.14 -2.58 -0.31
CA GLU A 87 -1.01 -3.53 -0.98
C GLU A 87 -2.33 -3.74 -0.22
N SER A 88 -3.43 -3.36 -0.85
CA SER A 88 -4.81 -3.40 -0.34
C SER A 88 -5.77 -4.16 -1.26
N SER A 89 -5.27 -5.04 -2.14
CA SER A 89 -6.15 -5.93 -2.93
C SER A 89 -6.87 -7.00 -2.08
N GLY A 90 -6.37 -7.27 -0.88
CA GLY A 90 -6.81 -8.39 -0.03
C GLY A 90 -6.18 -9.75 -0.40
N ASP A 91 -5.45 -9.85 -1.51
CA ASP A 91 -4.75 -11.09 -1.89
C ASP A 91 -3.32 -11.12 -1.36
N VAL A 92 -3.14 -11.75 -0.19
CA VAL A 92 -1.83 -11.88 0.47
C VAL A 92 -0.79 -12.64 -0.36
N ARG A 93 -1.19 -13.43 -1.37
CA ARG A 93 -0.25 -14.13 -2.26
C ARG A 93 0.56 -13.14 -3.11
N ARG A 94 0.08 -11.91 -3.26
CA ARG A 94 0.76 -10.86 -4.03
C ARG A 94 2.03 -10.38 -3.34
N PHE A 95 2.12 -10.46 -2.00
CA PHE A 95 3.39 -10.23 -1.30
C PHE A 95 4.45 -11.24 -1.72
N ALA A 96 4.12 -12.53 -1.73
CA ALA A 96 5.02 -13.58 -2.19
C ALA A 96 5.39 -13.42 -3.68
N ALA A 97 4.43 -13.04 -4.53
CA ALA A 97 4.69 -12.77 -5.95
C ALA A 97 5.67 -11.59 -6.14
N LEU A 98 5.50 -10.50 -5.39
CA LEU A 98 6.41 -9.36 -5.41
C LEU A 98 7.81 -9.75 -4.91
N ARG A 99 7.91 -10.48 -3.79
CA ARG A 99 9.20 -11.01 -3.30
C ARG A 99 9.89 -11.88 -4.35
N SER A 100 9.15 -12.74 -5.05
CA SER A 100 9.70 -13.58 -6.12
C SER A 100 10.28 -12.76 -7.29
N LEU A 101 9.63 -11.66 -7.67
CA LEU A 101 10.06 -10.81 -8.78
C LEU A 101 11.17 -9.81 -8.42
N LEU A 102 11.21 -9.34 -7.17
CA LEU A 102 11.98 -8.17 -6.76
C LEU A 102 12.95 -8.44 -5.60
N GLY A 103 12.90 -9.62 -4.96
CA GLY A 103 13.61 -9.88 -3.71
C GLY A 103 13.25 -8.84 -2.66
N ASP A 104 14.27 -8.21 -2.07
CA ASP A 104 14.13 -7.16 -1.05
C ASP A 104 14.14 -5.74 -1.61
N ARG A 105 13.96 -5.58 -2.93
CA ARG A 105 14.00 -4.26 -3.58
C ARG A 105 12.89 -3.31 -3.11
N LEU A 106 11.73 -3.82 -2.69
CA LEU A 106 10.63 -3.01 -2.18
C LEU A 106 10.28 -3.37 -0.74
N GLU A 107 9.97 -2.36 0.05
CA GLU A 107 9.21 -2.54 1.28
C GLU A 107 7.76 -2.88 0.93
N LEU A 108 7.25 -3.94 1.56
CA LEU A 108 5.93 -4.48 1.28
C LEU A 108 5.02 -4.21 2.48
N LEU A 109 4.05 -3.33 2.32
CA LEU A 109 3.16 -2.93 3.41
C LEU A 109 1.76 -3.45 3.19
N VAL A 110 1.20 -4.10 4.20
CA VAL A 110 -0.22 -4.44 4.22
C VAL A 110 -1.02 -3.15 4.31
N GLY A 111 -2.05 -3.05 3.48
CA GLY A 111 -2.99 -1.94 3.54
C GLY A 111 -4.44 -2.38 3.75
N MET A 112 -4.68 -3.66 4.02
CA MET A 112 -5.98 -4.19 4.44
C MET A 112 -5.86 -4.69 5.88
N ASP A 113 -6.55 -4.03 6.80
CA ASP A 113 -6.35 -4.21 8.24
C ASP A 113 -6.61 -5.65 8.71
N ASP A 114 -7.59 -6.33 8.11
CA ASP A 114 -7.94 -7.73 8.39
C ASP A 114 -7.17 -8.77 7.55
N ALA A 115 -6.03 -8.38 6.98
CA ALA A 115 -5.11 -9.29 6.30
C ALA A 115 -3.68 -9.20 6.89
N ILE A 116 -3.50 -8.49 8.01
CA ILE A 116 -2.16 -8.17 8.52
C ILE A 116 -1.37 -9.41 8.95
N VAL A 117 -2.00 -10.37 9.64
CA VAL A 117 -1.31 -11.56 10.14
C VAL A 117 -0.82 -12.43 8.98
N GLU A 118 -1.70 -12.68 8.01
CA GLU A 118 -1.41 -13.46 6.82
C GLU A 118 -0.43 -12.74 5.88
N GLY A 119 -0.56 -11.41 5.75
CA GLY A 119 0.31 -10.58 4.91
C GLY A 119 1.75 -10.59 5.40
N VAL A 120 1.97 -10.47 6.71
CA VAL A 120 3.31 -10.57 7.31
C VAL A 120 3.90 -11.96 7.09
N ALA A 121 3.11 -13.02 7.26
CA ALA A 121 3.55 -14.39 6.96
C ALA A 121 3.93 -14.60 5.48
N MET A 122 3.38 -13.82 4.56
CA MET A 122 3.70 -13.83 3.12
C MET A 122 4.84 -12.89 2.73
N GLY A 123 5.50 -12.23 3.70
CA GLY A 123 6.68 -11.40 3.47
C GLY A 123 6.43 -9.89 3.47
N ALA A 124 5.27 -9.43 3.94
CA ALA A 124 5.06 -8.02 4.24
C ALA A 124 5.93 -7.59 5.44
N THR A 125 6.54 -6.41 5.34
CA THR A 125 7.46 -5.81 6.32
C THR A 125 6.87 -4.62 7.04
N GLY A 126 5.65 -4.20 6.68
CA GLY A 126 4.97 -3.09 7.34
C GLY A 126 3.45 -3.14 7.22
N TRP A 127 2.80 -2.18 7.87
CA TRP A 127 1.36 -2.01 7.89
C TRP A 127 1.01 -0.53 7.80
N ILE A 128 0.21 -0.14 6.80
CA ILE A 128 -0.43 1.18 6.75
C ILE A 128 -1.90 1.00 7.08
N ALA A 129 -2.23 1.24 8.34
CA ALA A 129 -3.51 0.88 8.93
C ALA A 129 -4.47 2.06 9.06
N GLY A 130 -5.77 1.78 8.98
CA GLY A 130 -6.82 2.72 9.38
C GLY A 130 -7.02 2.70 10.90
N LEU A 131 -7.21 1.51 11.48
CA LEU A 131 -7.59 1.31 12.88
C LEU A 131 -6.50 1.73 13.89
N VAL A 132 -5.24 1.88 13.46
CA VAL A 132 -4.15 2.37 14.32
C VAL A 132 -4.42 3.77 14.90
N ASN A 133 -5.28 4.56 14.26
CA ASN A 133 -5.70 5.87 14.79
C ASN A 133 -6.53 5.73 16.09
N ALA A 134 -7.28 4.65 16.24
CA ALA A 134 -8.14 4.39 17.40
C ALA A 134 -7.51 3.41 18.41
N TYR A 135 -6.80 2.38 17.90
CA TYR A 135 -6.20 1.31 18.70
C TYR A 135 -4.70 1.14 18.40
N PRO A 136 -3.87 2.18 18.61
CA PRO A 136 -2.46 2.16 18.22
C PRO A 136 -1.65 1.07 18.94
N LYS A 137 -1.94 0.84 20.23
CA LYS A 137 -1.19 -0.14 21.04
C LYS A 137 -1.46 -1.56 20.58
N GLU A 138 -2.72 -1.88 20.32
CA GLU A 138 -3.18 -3.17 19.86
C GLU A 138 -2.70 -3.45 18.44
N SER A 139 -2.76 -2.44 17.55
CA SER A 139 -2.21 -2.54 16.20
C SER A 139 -0.71 -2.85 16.20
N VAL A 140 0.09 -2.07 16.94
CA VAL A 140 1.54 -2.33 17.04
C VAL A 140 1.79 -3.72 17.64
N LYS A 141 1.08 -4.08 18.71
CA LYS A 141 1.25 -5.39 19.35
C LYS A 141 0.91 -6.55 18.42
N LEU A 142 -0.17 -6.43 17.65
CA LEU A 142 -0.56 -7.46 16.68
C LEU A 142 0.49 -7.61 15.58
N PHE A 143 0.99 -6.49 15.04
CA PHE A 143 2.05 -6.50 14.03
C PHE A 143 3.33 -7.17 14.54
N GLU A 144 3.80 -6.80 15.74
CA GLU A 144 4.99 -7.41 16.35
C GLU A 144 4.80 -8.91 16.60
N LEU A 145 3.65 -9.31 17.15
CA LEU A 145 3.36 -10.73 17.37
C LEU A 145 3.29 -11.51 16.05
N ALA A 146 2.72 -10.94 14.98
CA ALA A 146 2.70 -11.58 13.67
C ALA A 146 4.11 -11.71 13.08
N ARG A 147 4.93 -10.65 13.16
CA ARG A 147 6.30 -10.61 12.65
C ARG A 147 7.23 -11.57 13.39
N ASP A 148 7.13 -11.63 14.72
CA ASP A 148 8.09 -12.32 15.58
C ASP A 148 7.69 -13.78 15.87
N GLY A 149 6.72 -14.33 15.13
CA GLY A 149 6.29 -15.74 15.26
C GLY A 149 5.45 -16.02 16.51
N GLY A 150 4.74 -15.00 17.02
CA GLY A 150 3.90 -15.02 18.22
C GLY A 150 2.65 -15.91 18.18
N GLY A 151 2.62 -16.92 17.30
CA GLY A 151 1.63 -18.00 17.16
C GLY A 151 0.28 -17.77 17.87
N LYS A 152 0.12 -18.39 19.05
CA LYS A 152 -1.14 -18.36 19.80
C LYS A 152 -1.53 -16.95 20.28
N ALA A 153 -0.56 -16.17 20.77
CA ALA A 153 -0.83 -14.82 21.26
C ALA A 153 -1.26 -13.89 20.12
N ALA A 154 -0.65 -14.03 18.93
CA ALA A 154 -1.08 -13.33 17.73
C ALA A 154 -2.53 -13.70 17.37
N ALA A 155 -2.85 -15.00 17.37
CA ALA A 155 -4.19 -15.49 17.04
C ALA A 155 -5.26 -15.01 18.04
N GLU A 156 -4.98 -14.99 19.34
CA GLU A 156 -5.90 -14.51 20.37
C GLU A 156 -6.18 -13.00 20.22
N LEU A 157 -5.13 -12.19 20.07
CA LEU A 157 -5.28 -10.75 19.86
C LEU A 157 -6.00 -10.46 18.53
N TYR A 158 -5.64 -11.18 17.47
CA TYR A 158 -6.26 -11.02 16.17
C TYR A 158 -7.75 -11.37 16.22
N ALA A 159 -8.14 -12.47 16.86
CA ALA A 159 -9.53 -12.87 16.98
C ALA A 159 -10.38 -11.82 17.72
N TRP A 160 -9.85 -11.21 18.77
CA TRP A 160 -10.51 -10.10 19.46
C TRP A 160 -10.60 -8.85 18.56
N PHE A 161 -9.54 -8.55 17.82
CA PHE A 161 -9.45 -7.30 17.05
C PHE A 161 -10.20 -7.37 15.71
N LEU A 162 -10.34 -8.57 15.13
CA LEU A 162 -10.88 -8.81 13.78
C LEU A 162 -12.22 -8.12 13.49
N PRO A 163 -13.23 -8.11 14.38
CA PRO A 163 -14.48 -7.39 14.12
C PRO A 163 -14.30 -5.88 13.95
N LEU A 164 -13.27 -5.29 14.59
CA LEU A 164 -12.94 -3.86 14.46
C LEU A 164 -12.12 -3.60 13.20
N LEU A 165 -11.14 -4.47 12.89
CA LEU A 165 -10.36 -4.39 11.66
C LEU A 165 -11.26 -4.42 10.43
N ARG A 166 -12.31 -5.24 10.45
CA ARG A 166 -13.31 -5.34 9.37
C ARG A 166 -14.17 -4.10 9.14
N LEU A 167 -14.13 -3.11 10.03
CA LEU A 167 -14.79 -1.83 9.78
C LEU A 167 -14.14 -1.05 8.64
N ASP A 168 -12.85 -1.28 8.39
CA ASP A 168 -12.08 -0.69 7.27
C ASP A 168 -12.28 -1.48 5.96
N THR A 169 -12.55 -2.78 6.06
CA THR A 169 -12.42 -3.72 4.94
C THR A 169 -13.76 -4.15 4.34
N VAL A 170 -14.86 -3.91 5.07
CA VAL A 170 -16.22 -4.25 4.64
C VAL A 170 -17.04 -2.97 4.49
N PRO A 171 -17.75 -2.76 3.37
CA PRO A 171 -18.66 -1.64 3.21
C PRO A 171 -19.76 -1.69 4.28
N LYS A 172 -19.66 -0.81 5.29
CA LYS A 172 -20.66 -0.68 6.35
C LYS A 172 -21.59 0.52 6.14
N PHE A 173 -21.11 1.56 5.46
CA PHE A 173 -21.88 2.75 5.10
C PHE A 173 -21.90 2.88 3.57
N VAL A 174 -23.11 2.81 3.01
CA VAL A 174 -23.42 3.15 1.61
C VAL A 174 -23.66 4.65 1.45
#